data_AF-A0A7S3UHJ3-F1
#
_entry.id   AF-A0A7S3UHJ3-F1
#
_cell.length_a   1.000
_cell.length_b   1.000
_cell.length_c   1.000
_cell.angle_alpha   90.00
_cell.angle_beta   90.00
_cell.angle_gamma   90.00
#
_symmetry.space_group_name_H-M   'P 1'
#
loop_
_entity.id
_entity.type
_entity.pdbx_description
1 polymer ?
#
loop_
_entity_poly.entity_id
_entity_poly.type
_entity_poly.pdbx_seq_one_letter_code
_entity_poly.pdbx_strand_id
1 'polypeptide(L)'
;KAPSPGASYDPAEVGAAVSLVARSDSIGKPMGVAIGNDIVNGNSYLYIADEENLAIWRYKVKVGWSSGVSTEGPPVKVVQNVGKPRWVAVDPNGNLYFTDAA
;
A
#
# COMPACT_ATOMS: atom_id res chain seq x y z
N LYS A 1 -9.44 -21.02 13.12
CA LYS A 1 -10.85 -21.06 12.65
C LYS A 1 -11.19 -19.65 12.21
N ALA A 2 -11.47 -19.39 10.93
CA ALA A 2 -11.81 -18.04 10.47
C ALA A 2 -13.18 -17.61 11.08
N PRO A 3 -13.38 -16.31 11.38
CA PRO A 3 -14.66 -15.84 11.91
C PRO A 3 -15.77 -15.98 10.87
N SER A 4 -16.98 -16.29 11.34
CA SER A 4 -18.17 -16.43 10.50
C SER A 4 -18.59 -15.07 9.92
N PRO A 5 -19.10 -15.01 8.68
CA PRO A 5 -19.63 -13.78 8.10
C PRO A 5 -20.73 -13.16 8.99
N GLY A 6 -20.58 -11.89 9.35
CA GLY A 6 -21.56 -11.13 10.14
C GLY A 6 -21.33 -11.09 11.66
N ALA A 7 -20.24 -11.65 12.18
CA ALA A 7 -19.84 -11.38 13.55
C ALA A 7 -19.43 -9.90 13.72
N SER A 8 -19.95 -9.24 14.75
CA SER A 8 -19.52 -7.89 15.13
C SER A 8 -18.02 -7.91 15.41
N TYR A 9 -17.28 -6.99 14.78
CA TYR A 9 -15.86 -6.81 15.01
C TYR A 9 -15.60 -6.58 16.51
N ASP A 10 -14.95 -7.53 17.17
CA ASP A 10 -14.41 -7.34 18.51
C ASP A 10 -12.95 -6.84 18.37
N PRO A 11 -12.66 -5.56 18.67
CA PRO A 11 -11.30 -5.03 18.61
C PRO A 11 -10.32 -5.75 19.54
N ALA A 12 -10.81 -6.47 20.55
CA ALA A 12 -9.97 -7.20 21.51
C ALA A 12 -9.54 -8.60 21.02
N GLU A 13 -10.27 -9.23 20.08
CA GLU A 13 -9.83 -10.49 19.44
C GLU A 13 -8.64 -10.28 18.49
N VAL A 14 -8.44 -9.05 18.01
CA VAL A 14 -7.27 -8.64 17.23
C VAL A 14 -6.31 -7.89 18.14
N GLY A 15 -5.84 -8.53 19.21
CA GLY A 15 -4.75 -8.03 20.06
C GLY A 15 -3.38 -7.92 19.36
N ALA A 16 -3.36 -7.79 18.03
CA ALA A 16 -2.16 -7.39 17.31
C ALA A 16 -2.15 -5.86 17.28
N ALA A 17 -1.16 -5.26 17.93
CA ALA A 17 -0.79 -3.87 17.67
C ALA A 17 -0.92 -3.58 16.18
N VAL A 18 -1.48 -2.42 15.80
CA VAL A 18 -1.43 -1.94 14.42
C VAL A 18 0.05 -1.89 14.04
N SER A 19 0.53 -2.95 13.39
CA SER A 19 1.92 -3.05 13.02
C SER A 19 2.17 -1.95 12.02
N LEU A 20 3.16 -1.09 12.28
CA LEU A 20 3.55 -0.02 11.37
C LEU A 20 3.92 -0.66 10.03
N VAL A 21 2.99 -0.59 9.07
CA VAL A 21 3.03 -1.39 7.84
C VAL A 21 4.16 -0.96 6.94
N ALA A 22 4.44 0.34 6.89
CA ALA A 22 5.55 0.93 6.17
C ALA A 22 5.86 2.28 6.80
N ARG A 23 7.12 2.50 7.15
CA ARG A 23 7.66 3.83 7.43
C ARG A 23 8.84 4.01 6.52
N SER A 24 8.79 5.03 5.69
CA SER A 24 9.90 5.42 4.84
C SER A 24 10.30 6.81 5.27
N ASP A 25 11.57 6.95 5.68
CA ASP A 25 12.16 8.26 5.94
C ASP A 25 12.36 9.04 4.62
N SER A 26 12.09 8.41 3.48
CA SER A 26 12.20 8.98 2.14
C SER A 26 10.85 9.37 1.52
N ILE A 27 9.74 9.26 2.26
CA ILE A 27 8.45 9.84 1.84
C ILE A 27 8.40 11.29 2.31
N GLY A 28 8.16 12.23 1.39
CA GLY A 28 8.07 13.66 1.71
C GLY A 28 6.65 14.05 2.11
N LYS A 29 5.74 14.07 1.13
CA LYS A 29 4.34 14.47 1.32
C LYS A 29 3.39 13.42 0.72
N PRO A 30 3.05 12.36 1.48
CA PRO A 30 2.19 11.30 0.99
C PRO A 30 0.75 11.81 0.84
N MET A 31 0.13 11.51 -0.29
CA MET A 31 -1.22 11.96 -0.62
C MET A 31 -2.21 10.79 -0.68
N GLY A 32 -2.16 10.01 -1.74
CA GLY A 32 -3.05 8.88 -2.00
C GLY A 32 -2.32 7.55 -1.88
N VAL A 33 -3.05 6.53 -1.44
CA VAL A 33 -2.54 5.16 -1.33
C VAL A 33 -3.46 4.18 -2.05
N ALA A 34 -2.88 3.12 -2.60
CA ALA A 34 -3.63 2.02 -3.18
C ALA A 34 -2.93 0.69 -2.92
N ILE A 35 -3.70 -0.39 -2.84
CA ILE A 35 -3.17 -1.76 -2.83
C ILE A 35 -3.42 -2.38 -4.20
N GLY A 36 -2.37 -2.96 -4.78
CA GLY A 36 -2.45 -3.77 -5.98
C GLY A 36 -1.94 -5.17 -5.70
N ASN A 37 -2.50 -6.16 -6.39
CA ASN A 37 -2.05 -7.55 -6.30
C ASN A 37 -1.56 -8.00 -7.66
N ASP A 38 -0.37 -8.57 -7.71
CA ASP A 38 0.09 -9.37 -8.83
C ASP A 38 -0.49 -10.77 -8.68
N ILE A 39 -1.58 -11.03 -9.40
CA ILE A 39 -2.33 -12.30 -9.33
C ILE A 39 -1.47 -13.47 -9.83
N VAL A 40 -0.51 -13.22 -10.72
CA VAL A 40 0.34 -14.26 -11.30
C VAL A 40 1.35 -14.76 -10.26
N ASN A 41 1.99 -13.83 -9.55
CA ASN A 41 3.05 -14.16 -8.58
C ASN A 41 2.57 -14.18 -7.13
N GLY A 42 1.30 -13.87 -6.86
CA GLY A 42 0.72 -13.83 -5.52
C GLY A 42 1.29 -12.73 -4.62
N ASN A 43 1.89 -11.69 -5.20
CA ASN A 43 2.50 -10.60 -4.45
C ASN A 43 1.51 -9.45 -4.27
N SER A 44 1.50 -8.83 -3.10
CA SER A 44 0.76 -7.59 -2.85
C SER A 44 1.72 -6.40 -2.79
N TYR A 45 1.24 -5.25 -3.26
CA TYR A 45 2.00 -4.02 -3.30
C TYR A 45 1.18 -2.85 -2.76
N LEU A 46 1.82 -2.01 -1.94
CA LEU A 46 1.32 -0.70 -1.54
C LEU A 46 1.93 0.36 -2.44
N TYR A 47 1.07 1.16 -3.06
CA TYR A 47 1.44 2.31 -3.88
C TYR A 47 1.15 3.59 -3.12
N ILE A 48 2.05 4.56 -3.17
CA ILE A 48 1.93 5.84 -2.47
C ILE A 48 2.28 6.96 -3.45
N ALA A 49 1.34 7.89 -3.66
CA ALA A 49 1.64 9.17 -4.29
C ALA A 49 2.38 10.06 -3.30
N ASP A 50 3.57 10.49 -3.68
CA ASP A 50 4.45 11.34 -2.88
C ASP A 50 4.66 12.67 -3.61
N GLU A 51 3.90 13.67 -3.17
CA GLU A 51 3.79 14.97 -3.85
C GLU A 51 5.12 15.72 -3.81
N GLU A 52 5.85 15.68 -2.70
CA GLU A 52 7.10 16.44 -2.54
C GLU A 52 8.26 15.80 -3.33
N ASN A 53 8.28 14.47 -3.42
CA ASN A 53 9.28 13.75 -4.21
C ASN A 53 8.88 13.55 -5.67
N LEU A 54 7.75 14.09 -6.11
CA LEU A 54 7.31 14.07 -7.51
C LEU A 54 7.29 12.63 -8.08
N ALA A 55 6.79 11.68 -7.28
CA ALA A 55 6.89 10.25 -7.57
C ALA A 55 5.71 9.43 -7.07
N ILE A 56 5.54 8.24 -7.66
CA ILE A 56 4.74 7.16 -7.08
C ILE A 56 5.70 6.08 -6.59
N TRP A 57 5.67 5.80 -5.29
CA TRP A 57 6.43 4.71 -4.67
C TRP A 57 5.62 3.42 -4.65
N ARG A 58 6.32 2.28 -4.73
CA ARG A 58 5.77 0.95 -4.56
C ARG A 58 6.56 0.19 -3.50
N TYR A 59 5.83 -0.36 -2.54
CA TYR A 59 6.34 -1.23 -1.48
C TYR A 59 5.76 -2.62 -1.70
N LYS A 60 6.60 -3.65 -1.70
CA LYS A 60 6.09 -5.01 -1.63
C LYS A 60 5.63 -5.28 -0.20
N VAL A 61 4.41 -5.77 -0.03
CA VAL A 61 3.82 -6.03 1.29
C VAL A 61 3.46 -7.50 1.45
N LYS A 62 3.67 -8.03 2.65
CA LYS A 62 3.19 -9.34 3.09
C LYS A 62 2.12 -9.14 4.14
N VAL A 63 0.98 -9.80 3.94
CA VAL A 63 -0.13 -9.82 4.89
C VAL A 63 -0.20 -11.21 5.50
N GLY A 64 0.09 -11.32 6.80
CA GLY A 64 -0.08 -12.57 7.53
C GLY A 64 -1.20 -12.43 8.55
N TRP A 65 -2.10 -13.42 8.59
CA TRP A 65 -3.30 -13.40 9.44
C TRP A 65 -2.98 -13.15 10.93
N SER A 66 -1.88 -13.72 11.44
CA SER A 66 -1.45 -13.58 12.82
C SER A 66 -0.21 -12.70 13.00
N SER A 67 0.51 -12.37 11.92
CA SER A 67 1.76 -11.60 11.95
C SER A 67 1.58 -10.14 11.51
N GLY A 68 0.37 -9.74 11.16
CA GLY A 68 0.06 -8.39 10.67
C GLY A 68 0.59 -8.15 9.25
N VAL A 69 0.82 -6.88 8.91
CA VAL A 69 1.32 -6.46 7.60
C VAL A 69 2.76 -5.95 7.75
N SER A 70 3.63 -6.35 6.83
CA SER A 70 5.03 -5.91 6.76
C SER A 70 5.46 -5.64 5.32
N THR A 71 6.54 -4.87 5.14
CA THR A 71 7.20 -4.69 3.84
C THR A 71 8.27 -5.74 3.60
N GLU A 72 8.42 -6.17 2.35
CA GLU A 72 9.51 -7.05 1.90
C GLU A 72 10.45 -6.29 0.95
N GLY A 73 11.69 -6.07 1.39
CA GLY A 73 12.70 -5.37 0.59
C GLY A 73 12.50 -3.86 0.52
N PRO A 74 13.38 -3.15 -0.21
CA PRO A 74 13.33 -1.69 -0.33
C PRO A 74 12.18 -1.23 -1.23
N PRO A 75 11.62 -0.03 -0.99
CA PRO A 75 10.66 0.57 -1.90
C PRO A 75 11.28 0.96 -3.23
N VAL A 76 10.44 1.02 -4.27
CA VAL A 76 10.86 1.38 -5.64
C VAL A 76 9.99 2.53 -6.15
N LYS A 77 10.59 3.53 -6.80
CA LYS A 77 9.84 4.52 -7.57
C LYS A 77 9.36 3.88 -8.87
N VAL A 78 8.04 3.70 -9.01
CA VAL A 78 7.45 3.14 -10.24
C VAL A 78 7.07 4.23 -11.24
N VAL A 79 6.94 5.47 -10.77
CA VAL A 79 6.76 6.68 -11.58
C VAL A 79 7.57 7.80 -10.95
N GLN A 80 8.18 8.66 -11.77
CA GLN A 80 9.03 9.78 -11.36
C GLN A 80 8.87 10.98 -12.29
N ASN A 81 9.30 12.16 -11.85
CA ASN A 81 9.25 13.41 -12.61
C ASN A 81 7.81 13.81 -13.02
N VAL A 82 6.85 13.56 -12.13
CA VAL A 82 5.45 14.02 -12.27
C VAL A 82 5.24 15.35 -11.55
N GLY A 83 4.23 16.12 -11.91
CA GLY A 83 3.97 17.45 -11.36
C GLY A 83 3.56 17.45 -9.89
N LYS A 84 2.35 17.00 -9.57
CA LYS A 84 1.86 16.87 -8.18
C LYS A 84 0.97 15.64 -8.08
N PRO A 85 1.55 14.45 -7.87
CA PRO A 85 0.76 13.23 -7.75
C PRO A 85 -0.09 13.30 -6.48
N ARG A 86 -1.40 13.04 -6.62
CA ARG A 86 -2.34 13.09 -5.49
C ARG A 86 -3.04 11.78 -5.25
N TRP A 87 -3.84 11.30 -6.20
CA TRP A 87 -4.57 10.05 -6.06
C TRP A 87 -3.92 8.94 -6.85
N VAL A 88 -4.06 7.71 -6.35
CA VAL A 88 -3.56 6.48 -6.96
C VAL A 88 -4.66 5.44 -6.92
N ALA A 89 -4.82 4.67 -7.99
CA ALA A 89 -5.66 3.50 -8.07
C ALA A 89 -4.95 2.39 -8.86
N VAL A 90 -5.27 1.14 -8.54
CA VAL A 90 -4.74 -0.03 -9.26
C VAL A 90 -5.91 -0.92 -9.65
N ASP A 91 -5.95 -1.36 -10.91
CA ASP A 91 -6.99 -2.30 -11.38
C ASP A 91 -6.62 -3.77 -11.09
N PRO A 92 -7.54 -4.73 -11.28
CA PRO A 92 -7.25 -6.16 -11.07
C PRO A 92 -6.18 -6.75 -11.98
N ASN A 93 -5.86 -6.10 -13.10
CA ASN A 93 -4.77 -6.52 -14.00
C ASN A 93 -3.42 -5.96 -13.57
N GLY A 94 -3.36 -5.11 -12.55
CA GLY A 94 -2.15 -4.46 -12.06
C GLY A 94 -1.83 -3.13 -12.75
N ASN A 95 -2.74 -2.57 -13.56
CA ASN A 95 -2.55 -1.27 -14.17
C ASN A 95 -2.66 -0.16 -13.11
N LEU A 96 -1.68 0.75 -13.11
CA LEU A 96 -1.59 1.87 -12.17
C LEU A 96 -2.15 3.15 -12.80
N TYR A 97 -3.13 3.77 -12.15
CA TYR A 97 -3.72 5.04 -12.52
C TYR A 97 -3.41 6.06 -11.43
N PHE A 98 -3.06 7.28 -11.82
CA PHE A 98 -2.80 8.35 -10.88
C PHE A 98 -3.16 9.70 -11.47
N THR A 99 -3.47 10.67 -10.63
CA THR A 99 -3.66 12.05 -11.05
C THR A 99 -2.37 12.83 -10.90
N ASP A 100 -1.98 13.53 -11.95
CA ASP A 100 -0.89 14.49 -11.93
C ASP A 100 -1.44 15.90 -12.12
N ALA A 101 -1.26 16.77 -11.13
CA ALA A 101 -1.50 18.20 -11.27
C ALA A 101 -0.18 18.87 -11.66
N ALA A 102 0.08 18.93 -12.98
CA ALA A 102 1.16 19.71 -13.57
C ALA A 102 0.96 21.22 -13.35
#